data_AF-A0A7H1QDH2-F1
#
_entry.id   AF-A0A7H1QDH2-F1
#
_cell.length_a   1.000
_cell.length_b   1.000
_cell.length_c   1.000
_cell.angle_alpha   90.00
_cell.angle_beta   90.00
_cell.angle_gamma   90.00
#
_symmetry.space_group_name_H-M   'P 1'
#
loop_
_entity.id
_entity.type
_entity.pdbx_description
1 polymer ?
#
loop_
_entity_poly.entity_id
_entity_poly.type
_entity_poly.pdbx_seq_one_letter_code
_entity_poly.pdbx_strand_id
1 'polypeptide(L)'
;MAPQHGPRRARIAFSDSAAKQLENLTSEAEIHALDRALVVVSVGPDIGGPIPGDTAGPQLREYADEVERVRLLYWVTALQTVVVVAYLEV
;
A
#
# COMPACT_ATOMS: atom_id res chain seq x y z
N MET A 1 33.45 -9.54 2.60
CA MET A 1 32.24 -9.10 3.30
C MET A 1 31.27 -8.57 2.26
N ALA A 2 30.23 -9.33 1.93
CA ALA A 2 29.16 -8.83 1.06
C ALA A 2 28.27 -7.90 1.89
N PRO A 3 27.84 -6.73 1.36
CA PRO A 3 26.85 -5.93 2.04
C PRO A 3 25.57 -6.77 2.12
N GLN A 4 25.15 -7.08 3.33
CA GLN A 4 23.90 -7.76 3.59
C GLN A 4 22.80 -6.77 3.18
N HIS A 5 22.34 -6.88 1.93
CA HIS A 5 21.17 -6.15 1.46
C HIS A 5 20.00 -6.64 2.31
N GLY A 6 19.68 -5.90 3.38
CA GLY A 6 18.43 -6.07 4.11
C GLY A 6 17.27 -6.04 3.12
N PRO A 7 16.16 -6.74 3.43
CA PRO A 7 15.04 -6.92 2.50
C PRO A 7 14.68 -5.58 1.85
N ARG A 8 14.82 -5.51 0.53
CA ARG A 8 14.71 -4.28 -0.25
C ARG A 8 13.27 -3.78 -0.15
N ARG A 9 13.00 -2.93 0.85
CA ARG A 9 11.69 -2.33 1.04
C ARG A 9 11.36 -1.46 -0.17
N ALA A 10 10.19 -1.67 -0.74
CA ALA A 10 9.65 -0.79 -1.75
C ALA A 10 9.44 0.60 -1.16
N ARG A 11 9.72 1.65 -1.94
CA ARG A 11 9.41 3.02 -1.52
C ARG A 11 7.91 3.22 -1.59
N ILE A 12 7.32 3.81 -0.56
CA ILE A 12 5.90 4.15 -0.56
C ILE A 12 5.74 5.61 -0.97
N ALA A 13 4.86 5.86 -1.94
CA ALA A 13 4.39 7.18 -2.33
C ALA A 13 2.87 7.23 -2.21
N PHE A 14 2.33 8.33 -1.73
CA PHE A 14 0.88 8.54 -1.64
C PHE A 14 0.42 9.40 -2.80
N SER A 15 -0.75 9.06 -3.36
CA SER A 15 -1.48 9.97 -4.25
C SER A 15 -2.03 11.16 -3.46
N ASP A 16 -2.33 12.27 -4.14
CA ASP A 16 -2.99 13.42 -3.49
C ASP A 16 -4.33 13.03 -2.85
N SER A 17 -5.04 12.04 -3.42
CA SER A 17 -6.28 11.50 -2.86
C SER A 17 -6.03 10.71 -1.57
N ALA A 18 -5.00 9.86 -1.55
CA ALA A 18 -4.62 9.09 -0.37
C ALA A 18 -4.08 9.99 0.75
N ALA A 19 -3.33 11.04 0.41
CA ALA A 19 -2.86 12.03 1.38
C ALA A 19 -4.02 12.76 2.06
N LYS A 20 -5.04 13.18 1.30
CA LYS A 20 -6.27 13.78 1.86
C LYS A 20 -7.07 12.81 2.72
N GLN A 21 -7.11 11.53 2.38
CA GLN A 21 -7.75 10.52 3.23
C GLN A 21 -6.99 10.34 4.54
N LEU A 22 -5.65 10.33 4.49
CA LEU A 22 -4.81 10.26 5.69
C LEU A 22 -5.03 11.45 6.62
N GLU A 23 -5.25 12.65 6.09
CA GLU A 23 -5.60 13.83 6.91
C GLU A 23 -6.99 13.73 7.56
N ASN A 24 -7.92 13.00 6.92
CA ASN A 24 -9.27 12.78 7.45
C ASN A 24 -9.34 11.57 8.41
N LEU A 25 -8.28 10.76 8.50
CA LEU A 25 -8.17 9.69 9.48
C LEU A 25 -7.97 10.29 10.88
N THR A 26 -9.02 10.24 11.67
CA THR A 26 -9.02 10.77 13.06
C THR A 26 -8.95 9.68 14.12
N SER A 27 -9.19 8.43 13.74
CA SER A 27 -9.15 7.29 14.65
C SER A 27 -7.73 6.75 14.77
N GLU A 28 -7.25 6.63 16.00
CA GLU A 28 -5.91 6.06 16.26
C GLU A 28 -5.81 4.61 15.76
N ALA A 29 -6.88 3.82 15.91
CA ALA A 29 -6.94 2.43 15.43
C ALA A 29 -6.73 2.32 13.91
N GLU A 30 -7.33 3.21 13.14
CA GLU A 30 -7.19 3.24 11.67
C GLU A 30 -5.78 3.63 11.24
N ILE A 31 -5.16 4.60 11.94
CA ILE A 31 -3.78 5.02 11.67
C ILE A 31 -2.80 3.86 11.95
N HIS A 32 -2.98 3.16 13.08
CA HIS A 32 -2.15 2.00 13.43
C HIS A 32 -2.31 0.86 12.42
N ALA A 33 -3.55 0.57 12.01
CA ALA A 33 -3.85 -0.43 11.01
C ALA A 33 -3.23 -0.09 9.65
N LEU A 34 -3.31 1.18 9.24
CA LEU A 34 -2.69 1.69 8.03
C LEU A 34 -1.16 1.55 8.08
N ASP A 35 -0.51 1.97 9.15
CA ASP A 35 0.96 1.87 9.28
C ASP A 35 1.44 0.42 9.15
N ARG A 36 0.74 -0.50 9.80
CA ARG A 36 1.01 -1.94 9.69
C ARG A 36 0.86 -2.44 8.25
N ALA A 37 -0.24 -2.08 7.59
CA ALA A 37 -0.51 -2.50 6.22
C ALA A 37 0.54 -1.92 5.25
N LEU A 38 0.97 -0.67 5.44
CA LEU A 38 2.05 -0.04 4.68
C LEU A 38 3.38 -0.78 4.87
N VAL A 39 3.73 -1.17 6.09
CA VAL A 39 4.94 -1.96 6.37
C VAL A 39 4.90 -3.28 5.59
N VAL A 40 3.77 -3.99 5.61
CA VAL A 40 3.59 -5.27 4.90
C VAL A 40 3.77 -5.09 3.40
N VAL A 41 3.11 -4.10 2.80
CA VAL A 41 3.22 -3.81 1.36
C VAL A 41 4.63 -3.31 1.00
N SER A 42 5.33 -2.62 1.90
CA SER A 42 6.73 -2.22 1.67
C SER A 42 7.67 -3.43 1.59
N VAL A 43 7.43 -4.45 2.41
CA VAL A 43 8.27 -5.65 2.47
C VAL A 43 7.94 -6.58 1.31
N GLY A 44 6.66 -6.72 0.97
CA GLY A 44 6.17 -7.55 -0.11
C GLY A 44 5.16 -6.80 -0.96
N PRO A 45 5.61 -6.00 -1.95
CA PRO A 45 4.69 -5.25 -2.81
C PRO A 45 3.78 -6.16 -3.66
N ASP A 46 4.16 -7.43 -3.83
CA ASP A 46 3.39 -8.43 -4.56
C ASP A 46 2.30 -9.13 -3.72
N ILE A 47 2.17 -8.81 -2.42
CA ILE A 47 1.20 -9.46 -1.52
C ILE A 47 -0.25 -9.13 -1.84
N GLY A 48 -0.52 -7.94 -2.38
CA GLY A 48 -1.85 -7.52 -2.79
C GLY A 48 -2.33 -8.27 -4.04
N GLY A 49 -3.59 -8.66 -4.03
CA GLY A 49 -4.26 -9.31 -5.14
C GLY A 49 -4.41 -8.34 -6.32
N PRO A 50 -4.08 -8.75 -7.57
CA PRO A 50 -4.28 -7.91 -8.72
C PRO A 50 -5.77 -7.65 -8.92
N ILE A 51 -6.14 -6.38 -9.06
CA ILE A 51 -7.51 -5.99 -9.39
C ILE A 51 -7.65 -6.10 -10.90
N PRO A 52 -8.64 -6.85 -11.40
CA PRO A 52 -8.96 -6.82 -12.83
C PRO A 52 -9.46 -5.42 -13.18
N GLY A 53 -8.59 -4.63 -13.79
CA GLY A 53 -8.82 -3.27 -14.25
C GLY A 53 -8.33 -3.11 -15.69
N ASP A 54 -8.68 -1.99 -16.30
CA ASP A 54 -8.38 -1.72 -17.70
C ASP A 54 -6.87 -1.76 -17.97
N THR A 55 -6.45 -2.58 -18.93
CA THR A 55 -5.04 -2.81 -19.33
C THR A 55 -4.32 -1.58 -19.86
N ALA A 56 -5.02 -0.44 -19.97
CA ALA A 56 -4.46 0.84 -20.38
C ALA A 56 -3.62 1.53 -19.27
N GLY A 57 -3.75 1.10 -18.01
CA GLY A 57 -3.07 1.69 -16.87
C GLY A 57 -2.14 0.73 -16.12
N PRO A 58 -1.41 1.23 -15.10
CA PRO A 58 -0.65 0.36 -14.21
C PRO A 58 -1.53 -0.65 -13.49
N GLN A 59 -1.02 -1.86 -13.29
CA GLN A 59 -1.72 -2.95 -12.61
C GLN A 59 -2.01 -2.55 -11.15
N LEU A 60 -3.26 -2.18 -10.89
CA LEU A 60 -3.76 -1.94 -9.54
C LEU A 60 -3.83 -3.25 -8.77
N ARG A 61 -3.51 -3.15 -7.48
CA ARG A 61 -3.51 -4.23 -6.51
C ARG A 61 -4.30 -3.79 -5.28
N GLU A 62 -5.03 -4.73 -4.72
CA GLU A 62 -5.76 -4.58 -3.48
C GLU A 62 -5.07 -5.40 -2.39
N TYR A 63 -4.74 -4.76 -1.27
CA TYR A 63 -4.40 -5.45 -0.04
C TYR A 63 -5.52 -5.20 0.96
N ALA A 64 -6.22 -6.25 1.37
CA ALA A 64 -7.24 -6.19 2.39
C ALA A 64 -6.74 -6.93 3.64
N ASP A 65 -6.80 -6.25 4.77
CA ASP A 65 -6.57 -6.80 6.10
C ASP A 65 -7.93 -6.91 6.79
N GLU A 66 -8.50 -8.12 6.81
CA GLU A 66 -9.80 -8.37 7.44
C GLU A 66 -9.74 -8.30 8.98
N VAL A 67 -8.54 -8.42 9.56
CA VAL A 67 -8.34 -8.35 11.02
C VAL A 67 -8.44 -6.92 11.49
N GLU A 68 -7.75 -6.03 10.79
CA GLU A 68 -7.71 -4.59 11.10
C GLU A 68 -8.76 -3.77 10.30
N ARG A 69 -9.57 -4.43 9.46
CA ARG A 69 -10.60 -3.84 8.57
C ARG A 69 -10.09 -2.74 7.64
N VAL A 70 -8.87 -2.90 7.16
CA VAL A 70 -8.21 -1.95 6.26
C VAL A 70 -8.11 -2.52 4.86
N ARG A 71 -8.50 -1.72 3.87
CA ARG A 71 -8.30 -2.05 2.46
C ARG A 71 -7.48 -0.96 1.78
N LEU A 72 -6.32 -1.35 1.29
CA LEU A 72 -5.36 -0.53 0.57
C LEU A 72 -5.42 -0.83 -0.93
N LEU A 73 -5.61 0.23 -1.72
CA LEU A 73 -5.48 0.20 -3.16
C LEU A 73 -4.15 0.83 -3.55
N TYR A 74 -3.29 0.09 -4.23
CA TYR A 74 -1.98 0.55 -4.64
C TYR A 74 -1.55 -0.04 -5.98
N TRP A 75 -0.51 0.50 -6.58
CA TRP A 75 0.17 -0.12 -7.71
C TRP A 75 1.68 -0.06 -7.50
N VAL A 76 2.40 -0.92 -8.20
CA VAL A 76 3.85 -1.02 -8.09
C VAL A 76 4.44 -0.58 -9.42
N THR A 77 5.37 0.38 -9.38
CA THR A 77 6.09 0.81 -10.56
C THR A 77 7.25 -0.14 -10.88
N ALA A 78 7.76 -0.09 -12.11
CA ALA A 78 8.95 -0.85 -12.51
C ALA A 78 10.20 -0.52 -11.66
N LEU A 79 10.21 0.61 -10.94
CA LEU A 79 11.28 1.02 -10.03
C LEU A 79 11.08 0.51 -8.58
N GLN A 80 10.14 -0.41 -8.36
CA GLN A 80 9.83 -0.95 -7.04
C GLN A 80 9.32 0.13 -6.06
N THR A 81 8.59 1.12 -6.59
CA THR A 81 7.85 2.09 -5.78
C THR A 81 6.40 1.64 -5.70
N VAL A 82 5.90 1.47 -4.48
CA VAL A 82 4.49 1.27 -4.15
C VAL A 82 3.83 2.64 -4.11
N VAL A 83 2.87 2.86 -5.00
CA VAL A 83 2.07 4.08 -5.04
C VAL A 83 0.69 3.75 -4.49
N VAL A 84 0.38 4.25 -3.30
CA VAL A 84 -0.90 4.08 -2.62
C VAL A 84 -1.90 5.08 -3.19
N VAL A 85 -2.99 4.58 -3.73
CA VAL A 85 -4.02 5.34 -4.43
C VAL A 85 -5.18 5.68 -3.50
N ALA A 86 -5.59 4.74 -2.65
CA ALA A 86 -6.71 4.93 -1.73
C ALA A 86 -6.65 4.00 -0.52
N TYR A 87 -7.21 4.48 0.58
CA TYR A 87 -7.52 3.76 1.81
C TYR A 87 -9.04 3.66 1.97
N LEU A 88 -9.52 2.48 2.37
CA LEU A 88 -10.92 2.17 2.64
C LEU A 88 -11.01 1.45 3.98
N GLU A 89 -11.82 1.99 4.90
CA GLU A 89 -12.28 1.29 6.11
C GLU A 89 -13.47 0.39 5.72
N VAL A 90 -13.51 -0.86 6.21
CA VAL A 90 -14.56 -1.85 5.87
C VAL A 90 -15.50 -2.13 7.04
#